data_AF-A0A356KWS8-F1
#
_entry.id   AF-A0A356KWS8-F1
#
_cell.length_a   1.000
_cell.length_b   1.000
_cell.length_c   1.000
_cell.angle_alpha   90.00
_cell.angle_beta   90.00
_cell.angle_gamma   90.00
#
_symmetry.space_group_name_H-M   'P 1'
#
loop_
_entity.id
_entity.type
_entity.pdbx_description
1 polymer ?
#
loop_
_entity_poly.entity_id
_entity_poly.type
_entity_poly.pdbx_seq_one_letter_code
_entity_poly.pdbx_strand_id
1 'polypeptide(L)'
;MSAPLDVLPPPPDFDFLRRIQPILLPAYQRYFRASIEGWERLPPGPALLIGNHNGGFVMPEAPLTTLSYHQATGFQDPLCVLGHDLAFKLPGLRRFVRA
;
A
#
# COMPACT_ATOMS: atom_id res chain seq x y z
N MET A 1 1.78 20.08 -14.65
CA MET A 1 1.41 20.90 -13.49
C MET A 1 1.43 19.98 -12.28
N SER A 2 2.50 20.03 -11.47
CA SER A 2 2.52 19.36 -10.18
C SER A 2 1.54 20.08 -9.24
N ALA A 3 0.78 19.32 -8.46
CA ALA A 3 -0.05 19.89 -7.40
C ALA A 3 0.84 20.64 -6.38
N PRO A 4 0.31 21.65 -5.66
CA PRO A 4 1.01 22.25 -4.52
C PRO A 4 1.42 21.17 -3.51
N LEU A 5 2.63 21.27 -2.95
CA LEU A 5 3.20 20.29 -2.02
C LEU A 5 2.40 20.14 -0.72
N ASP A 6 1.52 21.11 -0.47
CA ASP A 6 0.69 21.33 0.70
C ASP A 6 -0.70 20.69 0.58
N VAL A 7 -1.03 20.12 -0.59
CA VAL A 7 -2.27 19.35 -0.78
C VAL A 7 -1.95 17.87 -0.77
N LEU A 8 -2.22 17.21 0.37
CA LEU A 8 -2.16 15.76 0.45
C LEU A 8 -3.18 15.13 -0.51
N PRO A 9 -2.85 14.01 -1.18
CA PRO A 9 -3.82 13.29 -1.96
C PRO A 9 -5.02 12.88 -1.08
N PRO A 10 -6.22 12.70 -1.67
CA PRO A 10 -7.35 12.18 -0.92
C PRO A 10 -6.96 10.85 -0.26
N PRO A 11 -7.55 10.52 0.91
CA PRO A 11 -7.29 9.26 1.56
C PRO A 11 -7.62 8.08 0.65
N PRO A 12 -6.94 6.94 0.84
CA PRO A 12 -7.22 5.74 0.07
C PRO A 12 -8.66 5.24 0.26
N ASP A 13 -9.14 4.46 -0.71
CA ASP A 13 -10.43 3.77 -0.62
C ASP A 13 -10.36 2.60 0.38
N PHE A 14 -10.56 2.91 1.65
CA PHE A 14 -10.49 1.91 2.74
C PHE A 14 -11.52 0.78 2.59
N ASP A 15 -12.69 1.03 2.00
CA ASP A 15 -13.70 0.00 1.77
C ASP A 15 -13.25 -1.00 0.71
N PHE A 16 -12.62 -0.49 -0.36
CA PHE A 16 -11.98 -1.35 -1.34
C PHE A 16 -10.87 -2.19 -0.70
N LEU A 17 -9.96 -1.58 0.06
CA LEU A 17 -8.90 -2.30 0.76
C LEU A 17 -9.44 -3.40 1.68
N ARG A 18 -10.45 -3.09 2.51
CA ARG A 18 -11.13 -4.06 3.38
C ARG A 18 -11.70 -5.24 2.61
N ARG A 19 -12.23 -4.99 1.41
CA ARG A 19 -12.82 -6.03 0.55
C ARG A 19 -11.76 -6.94 -0.09
N ILE A 20 -10.60 -6.41 -0.47
CA ILE A 20 -9.57 -7.19 -1.18
C ILE A 20 -8.56 -7.86 -0.24
N GLN A 21 -8.31 -7.27 0.93
CA GLN A 21 -7.37 -7.77 1.93
C GLN A 21 -7.58 -9.24 2.31
N PRO A 22 -8.79 -9.75 2.60
CA PRO A 22 -8.98 -11.14 3.04
C PRO A 22 -8.74 -12.16 1.93
N ILE A 23 -8.64 -11.72 0.67
CA ILE A 23 -8.35 -12.57 -0.48
C ILE A 23 -6.86 -12.49 -0.82
N LEU A 24 -6.33 -11.27 -0.91
CA LEU A 24 -4.97 -11.05 -1.39
C LEU A 24 -3.92 -11.42 -0.35
N LEU A 25 -4.03 -10.99 0.91
CA LEU A 25 -2.99 -11.32 1.90
C LEU A 25 -2.75 -12.83 2.06
N PRO A 26 -3.78 -13.69 2.16
CA PRO A 26 -3.57 -15.14 2.15
C PRO A 26 -2.93 -15.64 0.85
N ALA A 27 -3.28 -15.07 -0.31
CA ALA A 27 -2.64 -15.43 -1.58
C ALA A 27 -1.15 -15.06 -1.58
N TYR A 28 -0.77 -13.92 -1.03
CA TYR A 28 0.63 -13.51 -0.85
C TYR A 28 1.37 -14.45 0.10
N GLN A 29 0.78 -14.76 1.26
CA GLN A 29 1.35 -15.70 2.23
C GLN A 29 1.49 -17.11 1.65
N ARG A 30 0.63 -17.52 0.73
CA ARG A 30 0.70 -18.85 0.10
C ARG A 30 1.69 -18.92 -1.05
N TYR A 31 1.61 -17.98 -2.00
CA TYR A 31 2.41 -18.02 -3.23
C TYR A 31 3.82 -17.49 -3.01
N PHE A 32 3.92 -16.26 -2.47
CA PHE A 32 5.21 -15.62 -2.19
C PHE A 32 5.82 -16.05 -0.87
N ARG A 33 5.08 -16.81 -0.04
CA ARG A 33 5.50 -17.19 1.32
C ARG A 33 5.83 -15.96 2.16
N ALA A 34 5.04 -14.91 1.98
CA ALA A 34 5.22 -13.65 2.68
C ALA A 34 5.11 -13.84 4.20
N SER A 35 6.10 -13.32 4.94
CA SER A 35 6.04 -13.14 6.39
C SER A 35 5.85 -11.65 6.69
N ILE A 36 5.02 -11.33 7.67
CA ILE A 36 4.70 -9.97 8.09
C ILE A 36 4.89 -9.90 9.60
N GLU A 37 5.73 -8.99 10.05
CA GLU A 37 6.08 -8.80 11.46
C GLU A 37 6.47 -7.34 11.72
N GLY A 38 6.41 -6.89 12.99
CA GLY A 38 6.96 -5.61 13.40
C GLY A 38 6.02 -4.41 13.33
N TRP A 39 4.74 -4.59 12.94
CA TRP A 39 3.78 -3.47 12.92
C TRP A 39 3.50 -2.89 14.31
N GLU A 40 3.69 -3.67 15.36
CA GLU A 40 3.61 -3.24 16.76
C GLU A 40 4.71 -2.23 17.16
N ARG A 41 5.72 -2.04 16.31
CA ARG A 41 6.84 -1.10 16.53
C ARG A 41 6.63 0.25 15.86
N LEU A 42 5.48 0.45 15.19
CA LEU A 42 5.17 1.74 14.58
C LEU A 42 5.14 2.84 15.65
N PRO A 43 5.79 3.99 15.41
CA PRO A 43 5.72 5.11 16.33
C PRO A 43 4.30 5.71 16.31
N PRO A 44 3.87 6.36 17.40
CA PRO A 44 2.66 7.16 17.37
C PRO A 44 2.84 8.38 16.45
N GLY A 45 1.87 8.61 15.55
CA GLY A 45 1.87 9.77 14.65
C GLY A 45 2.57 9.52 13.29
N PRO A 46 2.92 10.60 12.56
CA PRO A 46 3.48 10.49 11.21
C PRO A 46 4.82 9.75 11.19
N ALA A 47 4.97 8.82 10.25
CA ALA A 47 6.19 8.05 10.04
C ALA A 47 6.51 7.91 8.55
N LEU A 48 7.80 7.80 8.23
CA LEU A 48 8.26 7.44 6.89
C LEU A 48 8.70 5.98 6.89
N LEU A 49 7.98 5.13 6.15
CA LEU A 49 8.37 3.75 5.92
C LEU A 49 9.37 3.68 4.77
N ILE A 50 10.55 3.12 5.03
CA ILE A 50 11.62 2.96 4.04
C ILE A 50 11.81 1.47 3.79
N GLY A 51 11.70 1.06 2.53
CA GLY A 51 11.84 -0.33 2.12
C GLY A 51 12.51 -0.46 0.75
N ASN A 52 13.03 -1.65 0.47
CA ASN A 52 13.60 -1.97 -0.84
C ASN A 52 12.49 -2.20 -1.87
N HIS A 53 12.73 -1.78 -3.11
CA HIS A 53 11.87 -2.07 -4.27
C HIS A 53 12.64 -2.97 -5.24
N ASN A 54 12.42 -4.28 -5.14
CA ASN A 54 13.17 -5.29 -5.90
C ASN A 54 12.29 -6.15 -6.81
N GLY A 55 10.96 -5.97 -6.77
CA GLY A 55 10.01 -6.73 -7.57
C GLY A 55 9.89 -6.30 -9.04
N GLY A 56 10.64 -5.28 -9.46
CA GLY A 56 10.56 -4.70 -10.80
C GLY A 56 9.11 -4.32 -11.15
N PHE A 57 8.64 -4.79 -12.31
CA PHE A 57 7.28 -4.48 -12.76
C PHE A 57 6.17 -5.23 -12.00
N VAL A 58 6.47 -6.40 -11.41
CA VAL A 58 5.48 -7.21 -10.68
C VAL A 58 5.24 -6.65 -9.28
N MET A 59 6.29 -6.10 -8.65
CA MET A 59 6.25 -5.35 -7.39
C MET A 59 5.32 -5.95 -6.29
N PRO A 60 5.44 -7.25 -5.96
CA PRO A 60 4.55 -7.88 -4.98
C PRO A 60 4.62 -7.22 -3.59
N GLU A 61 5.74 -6.57 -3.26
CA GLU A 61 5.94 -5.87 -2.01
C GLU A 61 5.00 -4.68 -1.81
N ALA A 62 4.66 -3.92 -2.86
CA ALA A 62 3.89 -2.69 -2.67
C ALA A 62 2.43 -2.95 -2.25
N PRO A 63 1.68 -3.85 -2.91
CA PRO A 63 0.34 -4.23 -2.45
C PRO A 63 0.39 -4.97 -1.11
N LEU A 64 1.39 -5.82 -0.89
CA LEU A 64 1.57 -6.55 0.37
C LEU A 64 1.74 -5.59 1.56
N THR A 65 2.67 -4.63 1.45
CA THR A 65 2.90 -3.61 2.48
C THR A 65 1.66 -2.77 2.71
N THR A 66 0.98 -2.33 1.65
CA THR A 66 -0.24 -1.50 1.76
C THR A 66 -1.35 -2.24 2.50
N LEU A 67 -1.67 -3.48 2.09
CA LEU A 67 -2.74 -4.27 2.71
C LEU A 67 -2.42 -4.66 4.16
N SER A 68 -1.17 -5.05 4.44
CA SER A 68 -0.76 -5.47 5.79
C SER A 68 -0.68 -4.28 6.75
N TYR A 69 -0.20 -3.13 6.29
CA TYR A 69 -0.22 -1.88 7.06
C TYR A 69 -1.65 -1.50 7.44
N HIS A 70 -2.57 -1.42 6.46
CA HIS A 70 -3.94 -1.02 6.74
C HIS A 70 -4.70 -2.03 7.60
N GLN A 71 -4.38 -3.32 7.50
CA GLN A 71 -4.89 -4.32 8.45
C GLN A 71 -4.39 -4.03 9.88
N ALA A 72 -3.10 -3.72 10.05
CA ALA A 72 -2.51 -3.48 11.37
C ALA A 72 -2.98 -2.17 12.01
N THR A 73 -3.25 -1.13 11.23
CA THR A 73 -3.74 0.18 11.71
C THR A 73 -5.27 0.28 11.74
N GLY A 74 -5.99 -0.78 11.37
CA GLY A 74 -7.45 -0.80 11.39
C GLY A 74 -8.10 0.07 10.31
N PHE A 75 -7.39 0.37 9.22
CA PHE A 75 -7.85 1.20 8.10
C PHE A 75 -8.33 2.59 8.54
N GLN A 76 -7.58 3.20 9.46
CA GLN A 76 -7.81 4.57 9.94
C GLN A 76 -6.70 5.51 9.45
N ASP A 77 -5.47 5.00 9.38
CA ASP A 77 -4.30 5.77 9.00
C ASP A 77 -4.00 5.61 7.50
N PRO A 78 -3.95 6.70 6.71
CA PRO A 78 -3.64 6.64 5.29
C PRO A 78 -2.15 6.36 5.07
N LEU A 79 -1.82 5.48 4.12
CA LEU A 79 -0.45 5.25 3.66
C LEU A 79 -0.26 5.95 2.31
N CYS A 80 0.66 6.91 2.25
CA CYS A 80 1.02 7.56 0.99
C CYS A 80 2.24 6.86 0.38
N VAL A 81 2.03 6.13 -0.71
CA VAL A 81 3.11 5.38 -1.39
C VAL A 81 3.70 6.21 -2.53
N LEU A 82 5.02 6.28 -2.59
CA LEU A 82 5.74 6.87 -3.71
C LEU A 82 5.75 5.90 -4.90
N GLY A 83 5.26 6.33 -6.05
CA GLY A 83 5.15 5.51 -7.25
C GLY A 83 5.51 6.27 -8.52
N HIS A 84 6.02 5.56 -9.52
CA HIS A 84 6.32 6.14 -10.82
C HIS A 84 5.03 6.39 -11.63
N ASP A 85 5.00 7.43 -12.47
CA ASP A 85 3.85 7.81 -13.29
C ASP A 85 3.28 6.66 -14.13
N LEU A 86 4.12 5.71 -14.53
CA LEU A 86 3.72 4.54 -15.30
C LEU A 86 2.65 3.70 -14.58
N ALA A 87 2.72 3.59 -13.25
CA ALA A 87 1.72 2.87 -12.46
C ALA A 87 0.31 3.45 -12.62
N PHE A 88 0.21 4.78 -12.82
CA PHE A 88 -1.06 5.47 -13.02
C PHE A 88 -1.60 5.38 -14.45
N LYS A 89 -0.75 4.97 -15.41
CA LYS A 89 -1.08 4.89 -16.84
C LYS A 89 -1.46 3.48 -17.30
N LEU A 90 -1.20 2.46 -16.48
CA LEU A 90 -1.54 1.07 -16.81
C LEU A 90 -3.04 0.77 -16.63
N PRO A 91 -3.73 0.23 -17.65
CA PRO A 91 -5.14 -0.14 -17.55
C PRO A 91 -5.37 -1.18 -16.45
N GLY A 92 -6.37 -0.97 -15.60
CA GLY A 92 -6.72 -1.89 -14.50
C GLY A 92 -5.97 -1.66 -13.18
N LEU A 93 -4.81 -0.99 -13.19
CA LEU A 93 -4.01 -0.74 -11.99
C LEU A 93 -4.48 0.48 -11.18
N ARG A 94 -5.23 1.40 -11.82
CA ARG A 94 -5.72 2.66 -11.22
C ARG A 94 -6.43 2.50 -9.88
N ARG A 95 -7.10 1.37 -9.64
CA ARG A 95 -7.84 1.10 -8.41
C ARG A 95 -6.94 0.68 -7.25
N PHE A 96 -5.79 0.07 -7.53
CA PHE A 96 -4.76 -0.24 -6.54
C PHE A 96 -3.89 0.98 -6.22
N VAL A 97 -3.60 1.81 -7.22
CA VAL A 97 -2.73 2.97 -7.04
C VAL A 97 -3.45 4.13 -6.33
N ARG A 98 -4.79 4.10 -6.27
CA ARG A 98 -5.62 5.08 -5.55
C ARG A 98 -6.18 4.55 -4.22
N ALA A 99 -5.89 3.29 -3.92
CA ALA A 99 -6.26 2.65 -2.67
C ALA A 99 -5.04 2.55 -1.76
#